data_AF-A0A1C6BZI7-F1
#
_entry.id   AF-A0A1C6BZI7-F1
#
_cell.length_a   1.000
_cell.length_b   1.000
_cell.length_c   1.000
_cell.angle_alpha   90.00
_cell.angle_beta   90.00
_cell.angle_gamma   90.00
#
_symmetry.space_group_name_H-M   'P 1'
#
loop_
_entity.id
_entity.type
_entity.pdbx_description
1 polymer ?
#
loop_
_entity_poly.entity_id
_entity_poly.type
_entity_poly.pdbx_seq_one_letter_code
_entity_poly.pdbx_strand_id
1 'polypeptide(L)'
;MALNKQDLINGFCKAGINKGDEIEVHSSLSSFGYVDGGAETVISALKEAVGDNGSIFMPALRLSPELPLTEEDKKAGITSKIKILPENRTHSAMGIIADTFRMMPDTVTGDGIFAVSGWGRNANEAGEPPVKPWYSIQAQAYEKGLIREGYIGSCKYMCFGIRDVVGLYRQALETDPPGLYGLR
;
A
#
# COMPACT_ATOMS: atom_id res chain seq x y z
N MET A 1 19.67 -3.00 16.09
CA MET A 1 20.56 -2.21 15.20
C MET A 1 19.68 -1.39 14.27
N ALA A 2 20.12 -0.20 13.89
CA ALA A 2 19.43 0.63 12.89
C ALA A 2 19.50 -0.05 11.52
N LEU A 3 18.39 -0.08 10.77
CA LEU A 3 18.41 -0.46 9.36
C LEU A 3 18.90 0.74 8.54
N ASN A 4 19.87 0.50 7.66
CA ASN A 4 20.32 1.49 6.68
C ASN A 4 19.72 1.22 5.29
N LYS A 5 20.02 2.10 4.33
CA LYS A 5 19.54 1.98 2.93
C LYS A 5 19.89 0.63 2.29
N GLN A 6 21.11 0.13 2.48
CA GLN A 6 21.55 -1.13 1.87
C GLN A 6 20.83 -2.35 2.45
N ASP A 7 20.54 -2.34 3.75
CA ASP A 7 19.75 -3.40 4.39
C ASP A 7 18.35 -3.48 3.78
N LEU A 8 17.73 -2.31 3.53
CA LEU A 8 16.42 -2.21 2.89
C LEU A 8 16.45 -2.68 1.44
N ILE A 9 17.43 -2.24 0.64
CA ILE A 9 17.60 -2.69 -0.75
C ILE A 9 17.74 -4.22 -0.80
N ASN A 10 18.61 -4.78 0.04
CA ASN A 10 18.80 -6.23 0.11
C ASN A 10 17.51 -6.95 0.52
N GLY A 11 16.75 -6.36 1.44
CA GLY A 11 15.43 -6.86 1.85
C GLY A 11 14.41 -6.86 0.71
N PHE A 12 14.31 -5.77 -0.04
CA PHE A 12 13.41 -5.64 -1.19
C PHE A 12 13.76 -6.62 -2.30
N CYS A 13 15.05 -6.77 -2.64
CA CYS A 13 15.50 -7.76 -3.61
C CYS A 13 15.16 -9.19 -3.15
N LYS A 14 15.35 -9.50 -1.86
CA LYS A 14 14.95 -10.80 -1.29
C LYS A 14 13.44 -11.03 -1.33
N ALA A 15 12.63 -9.98 -1.17
CA ALA A 15 11.19 -10.04 -1.33
C ALA A 15 10.75 -10.34 -2.77
N GLY A 16 11.66 -10.17 -3.73
CA GLY A 16 11.43 -10.47 -5.14
C GLY A 16 11.25 -9.23 -6.02
N ILE A 17 11.52 -8.03 -5.51
CA ILE A 17 11.51 -6.78 -6.27
C ILE A 17 12.77 -6.72 -7.13
N ASN A 18 12.59 -6.53 -8.44
CA ASN A 18 13.65 -6.44 -9.43
C ASN A 18 13.66 -5.09 -10.13
N LYS A 19 14.77 -4.82 -10.81
CA LYS A 19 14.91 -3.65 -11.67
C LYS A 19 13.88 -3.71 -12.81
N GLY A 20 13.14 -2.63 -13.01
CA GLY A 20 12.08 -2.52 -14.00
C GLY A 20 10.69 -2.92 -13.50
N ASP A 21 10.56 -3.40 -12.26
CA ASP A 21 9.26 -3.76 -11.71
C ASP A 21 8.36 -2.52 -11.50
N GLU A 22 7.05 -2.74 -11.66
CA GLU A 22 6.00 -1.79 -11.33
C GLU A 22 5.30 -2.29 -10.06
N ILE A 23 5.43 -1.55 -8.97
CA ILE A 23 4.98 -2.01 -7.65
C ILE A 23 4.00 -1.04 -6.99
N GLU A 24 2.95 -1.57 -6.37
CA GLU A 24 2.09 -0.83 -5.44
C GLU A 24 2.51 -1.17 -4.01
N VAL A 25 2.75 -0.14 -3.18
CA VAL A 25 3.35 -0.30 -1.85
C VAL A 25 2.40 0.21 -0.77
N HIS A 26 2.03 -0.69 0.14
CA HIS A 26 1.48 -0.37 1.45
C HIS A 26 2.57 -0.59 2.51
N SER A 27 2.81 0.38 3.38
CA SER A 27 3.95 0.31 4.31
C SER A 27 3.66 0.92 5.69
N SER A 28 4.46 0.51 6.66
CA SER A 28 4.44 1.01 8.04
C SER A 28 5.89 1.20 8.50
N LEU A 29 6.33 2.46 8.67
CA LEU A 29 7.71 2.76 9.06
C LEU A 29 8.08 2.14 10.41
N SER A 30 7.17 2.20 11.38
CA SER A 30 7.38 1.66 12.73
C SER A 30 7.59 0.14 12.73
N SER A 31 7.04 -0.59 11.76
CA SER A 31 7.20 -2.04 11.65
C SER A 31 8.64 -2.46 11.33
N PHE A 32 9.46 -1.57 10.75
CA PHE A 32 10.89 -1.78 10.52
C PHE A 32 11.75 -1.63 11.79
N GLY A 33 11.18 -1.13 12.89
CA GLY A 33 11.94 -0.69 14.05
C GLY A 33 12.54 0.69 13.79
N TYR A 34 13.86 0.82 13.92
CA TYR A 34 14.56 2.09 13.66
C TYR A 34 15.26 2.05 12.31
N VAL A 35 14.91 3.00 11.43
CA VAL A 35 15.52 3.21 10.11
C VAL A 35 16.33 4.50 10.13
N ASP A 36 17.61 4.41 9.82
CA ASP A 36 18.46 5.59 9.68
C ASP A 36 17.99 6.46 8.51
N GLY A 37 17.74 7.75 8.74
CA GLY A 37 17.10 8.65 7.77
C GLY A 37 15.59 8.43 7.54
N GLY A 38 14.95 7.54 8.31
CA GLY A 38 13.49 7.41 8.37
C GLY A 38 12.83 7.06 7.03
N ALA A 39 11.70 7.72 6.74
CA ALA A 39 10.89 7.45 5.54
C ALA A 39 11.65 7.70 4.23
N GLU A 40 12.50 8.74 4.18
CA GLU A 40 13.26 9.08 2.98
C GLU A 40 14.22 7.96 2.58
N THR A 41 14.87 7.31 3.56
CA THR A 41 15.74 6.16 3.31
C THR A 41 14.96 4.97 2.74
N VAL A 42 13.74 4.71 3.24
CA VAL A 42 12.87 3.66 2.71
C VAL A 42 12.48 3.95 1.26
N ILE A 43 12.05 5.17 0.97
CA ILE A 43 11.67 5.59 -0.38
C ILE A 43 12.87 5.52 -1.32
N SER A 44 14.03 6.00 -0.89
CA SER A 44 15.27 5.97 -1.68
C SER A 44 15.71 4.52 -1.96
N ALA A 45 15.59 3.63 -1.00
CA ALA A 45 15.87 2.20 -1.16
C ALA A 45 14.88 1.52 -2.12
N LEU A 46 13.58 1.85 -2.07
CA LEU A 46 12.59 1.33 -3.03
C LEU A 46 12.86 1.82 -4.45
N LYS A 47 13.10 3.13 -4.64
CA LYS A 47 13.48 3.73 -5.92
C LYS A 47 14.72 3.05 -6.49
N GLU A 48 15.71 2.78 -5.64
CA GLU A 48 16.91 2.05 -6.05
C GLU A 48 16.62 0.58 -6.35
N ALA A 49 15.76 -0.11 -5.62
CA ALA A 49 15.43 -1.51 -5.90
C ALA A 49 14.75 -1.69 -7.27
N VAL A 50 13.76 -0.84 -7.60
CA VAL A 50 13.07 -0.89 -8.90
C VAL A 50 13.89 -0.24 -10.03
N GLY A 51 14.75 0.72 -9.72
CA GLY A 51 15.57 1.44 -10.71
C GLY A 51 14.76 2.31 -11.68
N ASP A 52 15.47 3.00 -12.56
CA ASP A 52 14.92 4.08 -13.41
C ASP A 52 13.88 3.62 -14.44
N ASN A 53 13.87 2.32 -14.76
CA ASN A 53 12.89 1.72 -15.67
C ASN A 53 11.66 1.16 -14.95
N GLY A 54 11.62 1.18 -13.62
CA GLY A 54 10.50 0.72 -12.81
C GLY A 54 9.52 1.84 -12.44
N SER A 55 8.47 1.47 -11.71
CA SER A 55 7.49 2.44 -11.16
C SER A 55 7.04 2.04 -9.76
N ILE A 56 6.74 3.03 -8.92
CA ILE A 56 6.22 2.85 -7.56
C ILE A 56 4.91 3.61 -7.43
N PHE A 57 3.89 2.93 -6.91
CA PHE A 57 2.58 3.49 -6.60
C PHE A 57 2.32 3.37 -5.09
N MET A 58 1.79 4.42 -4.48
CA MET A 58 1.34 4.40 -3.07
C MET A 58 -0.01 5.12 -2.93
N PRO A 59 -0.91 4.64 -2.05
CA PRO A 59 -2.16 5.34 -1.78
C PRO A 59 -1.92 6.74 -1.21
N ALA A 60 -2.61 7.73 -1.75
CA ALA A 60 -2.59 9.11 -1.30
C ALA A 60 -3.99 9.56 -0.84
N LEU A 61 -4.67 8.70 -0.09
CA LEU A 61 -6.04 8.95 0.35
C LEU A 61 -6.12 10.16 1.31
N ARG A 62 -7.22 10.91 1.25
CA ARG A 62 -7.50 12.05 2.14
C ARG A 62 -8.27 11.62 3.39
N LEU A 63 -7.86 10.55 4.05
CA LEU A 63 -8.57 10.00 5.21
C LEU A 63 -7.75 10.15 6.47
N SER A 64 -8.38 10.60 7.57
CA SER A 64 -7.75 10.62 8.89
C SER A 64 -7.56 9.21 9.44
N PRO A 65 -6.64 9.01 10.41
CA PRO A 65 -6.71 7.85 11.29
C PRO A 65 -8.11 7.74 11.92
N GLU A 66 -8.42 6.55 12.40
CA GLU A 66 -9.68 6.30 13.09
C GLU A 66 -9.78 7.19 14.34
N LEU A 67 -10.94 7.81 14.48
CA LEU A 67 -11.26 8.70 15.58
C LEU A 67 -11.99 7.92 16.68
N PRO A 68 -11.83 8.34 17.95
CA PRO A 68 -12.59 7.74 19.03
C PRO A 68 -14.09 7.91 18.80
N LEU A 69 -14.85 6.84 19.02
CA LEU A 69 -16.30 6.83 18.95
C LEU A 69 -16.89 7.44 20.24
N THR A 70 -17.85 8.35 20.07
CA THR A 70 -18.71 8.82 21.17
C THR A 70 -19.72 7.74 21.57
N GLU A 71 -20.36 7.91 22.72
CA GLU A 71 -21.44 6.99 23.13
C GLU A 71 -22.65 7.08 22.20
N GLU A 72 -22.90 8.26 21.64
CA GLU A 72 -23.92 8.47 20.59
C GLU A 72 -23.58 7.72 19.31
N ASP A 73 -22.32 7.76 18.86
CA ASP A 73 -21.86 7.02 17.68
C ASP A 73 -22.12 5.52 17.86
N LYS A 74 -21.74 4.95 19.01
CA LYS A 74 -21.94 3.53 19.32
C LYS A 74 -23.42 3.16 19.36
N LYS A 75 -24.28 3.99 19.98
CA LYS A 75 -25.73 3.78 20.00
C LYS A 75 -26.36 3.81 18.60
N ALA A 76 -25.80 4.60 17.70
CA ALA A 76 -26.20 4.65 16.29
C ALA A 76 -25.65 3.47 15.46
N GLY A 77 -24.93 2.52 16.09
CA GLY A 77 -24.34 1.36 15.41
C GLY A 77 -23.08 1.70 14.60
N ILE A 78 -22.49 2.89 14.81
CA ILE A 78 -21.25 3.28 14.14
C ILE A 78 -20.09 2.49 14.75
N THR A 79 -19.37 1.76 13.91
CA THR A 79 -18.21 0.93 14.31
C THR A 79 -16.87 1.58 13.95
N SER A 80 -16.87 2.59 13.08
CA SER A 80 -15.68 3.35 12.71
C SER A 80 -16.02 4.78 12.34
N LYS A 81 -15.11 5.71 12.67
CA LYS A 81 -15.28 7.14 12.41
C LYS A 81 -13.99 7.73 11.86
N ILE A 82 -14.06 8.25 10.64
CA ILE A 82 -12.93 8.89 9.96
C ILE A 82 -13.37 10.26 9.43
N LYS A 83 -12.40 11.15 9.22
CA LYS A 83 -12.61 12.45 8.58
C LYS A 83 -11.98 12.46 7.20
N ILE A 84 -12.66 13.15 6.28
CA ILE A 84 -12.03 13.59 5.04
C ILE A 84 -11.11 14.76 5.38
N LEU A 85 -9.84 14.65 5.00
CA LEU A 85 -8.81 15.64 5.25
C LEU A 85 -8.76 16.69 4.12
N PRO A 86 -8.32 17.93 4.43
CA PRO A 86 -8.11 18.94 3.40
C PRO A 86 -6.99 18.54 2.43
N GLU A 87 -6.96 19.16 1.25
CA GLU A 87 -5.95 18.85 0.23
C GLU A 87 -4.52 19.09 0.70
N ASN A 88 -4.30 20.20 1.41
CA ASN A 88 -3.00 20.62 1.96
C ASN A 88 -2.56 19.88 3.24
N ARG A 89 -3.21 18.75 3.58
CA ARG A 89 -2.82 17.92 4.72
C ARG A 89 -1.34 17.54 4.62
N THR A 90 -0.70 17.34 5.76
CA THR A 90 0.68 16.82 5.86
C THR A 90 0.71 15.38 6.37
N HIS A 91 -0.34 14.93 7.07
CA HIS A 91 -0.45 13.59 7.65
C HIS A 91 -1.82 12.97 7.34
N SER A 92 -1.85 11.67 7.07
CA SER A 92 -3.05 10.88 6.78
C SER A 92 -2.99 9.50 7.41
N ALA A 93 -4.07 8.73 7.31
CA ALA A 93 -4.09 7.33 7.71
C ALA A 93 -3.18 6.42 6.87
N MET A 94 -2.66 6.90 5.73
CA MET A 94 -1.81 6.09 4.85
C MET A 94 -0.39 5.93 5.40
N GLY A 95 -0.04 6.69 6.44
CA GLY A 95 1.23 6.59 7.13
C GLY A 95 2.31 7.52 6.56
N ILE A 96 3.33 7.78 7.38
CA ILE A 96 4.33 8.82 7.11
C ILE A 96 5.11 8.58 5.81
N ILE A 97 5.33 7.32 5.40
CA ILE A 97 6.00 7.00 4.13
C ILE A 97 5.16 7.47 2.95
N ALA A 98 3.86 7.14 2.93
CA ALA A 98 2.95 7.57 1.87
C ALA A 98 2.77 9.09 1.86
N ASP A 99 2.66 9.71 3.05
CA ASP A 99 2.55 11.16 3.17
C ASP A 99 3.81 11.91 2.70
N THR A 100 5.01 11.40 3.00
CA THR A 100 6.25 11.95 2.48
C THR A 100 6.35 11.74 0.98
N PHE A 101 6.06 10.54 0.48
CA PHE A 101 6.15 10.19 -0.94
C PHE A 101 5.30 11.11 -1.83
N ARG A 102 4.05 11.38 -1.46
CA ARG A 102 3.15 12.27 -2.23
C ARG A 102 3.59 13.74 -2.26
N MET A 103 4.45 14.17 -1.33
CA MET A 103 4.93 15.55 -1.24
C MET A 103 6.30 15.74 -1.93
N MET A 104 6.92 14.67 -2.43
CA MET A 104 8.20 14.77 -3.14
C MET A 104 8.02 15.45 -4.50
N PRO A 105 8.97 16.30 -4.94
CA PRO A 105 8.84 17.08 -6.17
C PRO A 105 8.82 16.23 -7.45
N ASP A 106 9.32 14.98 -7.38
CA ASP A 106 9.36 14.05 -8.50
C ASP A 106 8.22 13.02 -8.49
N THR A 107 7.27 13.13 -7.56
CA THR A 107 6.09 12.26 -7.46
C THR A 107 4.86 12.92 -8.07
N VAL A 108 4.16 12.21 -8.95
CA VAL A 108 2.85 12.62 -9.49
C VAL A 108 1.76 12.16 -8.51
N THR A 109 0.79 13.01 -8.19
CA THR A 109 -0.33 12.63 -7.30
C THR A 109 -1.65 12.98 -7.96
N GLY A 110 -2.57 12.02 -8.01
CA GLY A 110 -3.93 12.22 -8.50
C GLY A 110 -4.75 13.17 -7.61
N ASP A 111 -5.90 13.58 -8.10
CA ASP A 111 -6.86 14.42 -7.38
C ASP A 111 -7.90 13.60 -6.61
N GLY A 112 -8.80 14.28 -5.88
CA GLY A 112 -9.91 13.63 -5.20
C GLY A 112 -9.61 13.08 -3.80
N ILE A 113 -10.55 12.30 -3.25
CA ILE A 113 -10.45 11.73 -1.89
C ILE A 113 -9.65 10.42 -1.92
N PHE A 114 -9.77 9.66 -3.01
CA PHE A 114 -9.17 8.34 -3.18
C PHE A 114 -7.96 8.39 -4.13
N ALA A 115 -7.18 9.45 -4.06
CA ALA A 115 -6.00 9.65 -4.89
C ALA A 115 -4.92 8.57 -4.68
N VAL A 116 -4.13 8.34 -5.72
CA VAL A 116 -2.90 7.56 -5.69
C VAL A 116 -1.73 8.47 -6.10
N SER A 117 -0.57 8.24 -5.49
CA SER A 117 0.69 8.86 -5.89
C SER A 117 1.54 7.85 -6.65
N GLY A 118 2.17 8.28 -7.75
CA GLY A 118 3.03 7.48 -8.61
C GLY A 118 4.38 8.16 -8.85
N TRP A 119 5.43 7.35 -8.95
CA TRP A 119 6.78 7.75 -9.36
C TRP A 119 7.33 6.74 -10.37
N GLY A 120 8.12 7.21 -11.33
CA GLY A 120 8.73 6.37 -12.37
C GLY A 120 7.97 6.40 -13.69
N ARG A 121 8.27 5.43 -14.57
CA ARG A 121 7.85 5.43 -15.98
C ARG A 121 6.34 5.64 -16.18
N ASN A 122 5.53 5.03 -15.34
CA ASN A 122 4.07 5.03 -15.48
C ASN A 122 3.38 5.89 -14.41
N ALA A 123 4.10 6.85 -13.80
CA ALA A 123 3.56 7.69 -12.73
C ALA A 123 2.24 8.41 -13.10
N ASN A 124 2.04 8.69 -14.39
CA ASN A 124 0.83 9.34 -14.92
C ASN A 124 -0.42 8.43 -14.93
N GLU A 125 -0.27 7.13 -14.65
CA GLU A 125 -1.37 6.16 -14.65
C GLU A 125 -2.10 6.03 -13.30
N ALA A 126 -1.79 6.87 -12.31
CA ALA A 126 -2.32 6.80 -10.93
C ALA A 126 -3.84 7.10 -10.75
N GLY A 127 -4.67 6.72 -11.73
CA GLY A 127 -6.12 6.91 -11.76
C GLY A 127 -6.94 5.88 -10.94
N GLU A 128 -8.10 6.34 -10.46
CA GLU A 128 -8.97 5.75 -9.44
C GLU A 128 -9.47 4.29 -9.67
N PRO A 129 -9.35 3.40 -8.66
CA PRO A 129 -10.08 2.13 -8.64
C PRO A 129 -11.39 2.18 -7.79
N PRO A 130 -12.48 1.51 -8.22
CA PRO A 130 -13.83 1.74 -7.68
C PRO A 130 -14.30 0.89 -6.48
N VAL A 131 -13.61 -0.17 -6.01
CA VAL A 131 -14.09 -0.97 -4.85
C VAL A 131 -12.99 -1.82 -4.21
N LYS A 132 -13.16 -2.22 -2.93
CA LYS A 132 -12.19 -3.03 -2.15
C LYS A 132 -12.72 -4.41 -1.75
N PRO A 133 -12.32 -5.46 -2.48
CA PRO A 133 -12.77 -6.82 -2.20
C PRO A 133 -11.59 -7.72 -1.71
N TRP A 134 -10.40 -7.14 -1.59
CA TRP A 134 -9.12 -7.67 -1.10
C TRP A 134 -9.12 -8.89 -0.15
N TYR A 135 -9.88 -8.91 0.95
CA TYR A 135 -9.70 -9.93 2.01
C TYR A 135 -10.02 -11.38 1.59
N SER A 136 -11.07 -11.59 0.79
CA SER A 136 -11.43 -12.93 0.30
C SER A 136 -10.40 -13.48 -0.70
N ILE A 137 -9.78 -12.60 -1.48
CA ILE A 137 -8.79 -12.97 -2.50
C ILE A 137 -7.39 -13.10 -1.94
N GLN A 138 -7.07 -12.34 -0.89
CA GLN A 138 -5.86 -12.56 -0.11
C GLN A 138 -5.80 -14.00 0.43
N ALA A 139 -6.90 -14.52 0.98
CA ALA A 139 -6.96 -15.91 1.46
C ALA A 139 -6.72 -16.93 0.34
N GLN A 140 -7.36 -16.77 -0.82
CA GLN A 140 -7.16 -17.66 -1.97
C GLN A 140 -5.74 -17.58 -2.55
N ALA A 141 -5.11 -16.40 -2.53
CA ALA A 141 -3.74 -16.22 -2.97
C ALA A 141 -2.73 -16.92 -2.05
N TYR A 142 -3.01 -16.97 -0.73
CA TYR A 142 -2.22 -17.76 0.22
C TYR A 142 -2.31 -19.27 -0.05
N GLU A 143 -3.52 -19.80 -0.27
CA GLU A 143 -3.72 -21.24 -0.58
C GLU A 143 -2.98 -21.68 -1.85
N LYS A 144 -2.85 -20.77 -2.82
CA LYS A 144 -2.18 -21.02 -4.11
C LYS A 144 -0.67 -20.75 -4.09
N GLY A 145 -0.11 -20.32 -2.95
CA GLY A 145 1.32 -20.01 -2.84
C GLY A 145 1.78 -18.83 -3.69
N LEU A 146 0.85 -17.93 -4.05
CA LEU A 146 1.13 -16.75 -4.91
C LEU A 146 1.76 -15.60 -4.14
N ILE A 147 1.78 -15.70 -2.81
CA ILE A 147 2.28 -14.69 -1.89
C ILE A 147 3.63 -15.12 -1.34
N ARG A 148 4.66 -14.28 -1.55
CA ARG A 148 5.94 -14.39 -0.85
C ARG A 148 5.88 -13.60 0.43
N GLU A 149 6.32 -14.22 1.52
CA GLU A 149 6.45 -13.57 2.82
C GLU A 149 7.89 -13.66 3.32
N GLY A 150 8.25 -12.73 4.19
CA GLY A 150 9.53 -12.73 4.86
C GLY A 150 9.67 -11.52 5.75
N TYR A 151 10.92 -11.16 6.06
CA TYR A 151 11.24 -10.04 6.93
C TYR A 151 12.30 -9.13 6.33
N ILE A 152 12.13 -7.82 6.52
CA ILE A 152 13.17 -6.80 6.33
C ILE A 152 13.41 -6.17 7.70
N GLY A 153 14.51 -6.55 8.36
CA GLY A 153 14.68 -6.32 9.79
C GLY A 153 13.55 -6.98 10.59
N SER A 154 12.79 -6.21 11.36
CA SER A 154 11.61 -6.69 12.08
C SER A 154 10.31 -6.61 11.28
N CYS A 155 10.31 -5.96 10.11
CA CYS A 155 9.10 -5.73 9.32
C CYS A 155 8.73 -7.00 8.55
N LYS A 156 7.58 -7.60 8.86
CA LYS A 156 7.01 -8.68 8.03
C LYS A 156 6.51 -8.08 6.73
N TYR A 157 6.94 -8.62 5.60
CA TYR A 157 6.43 -8.22 4.28
C TYR A 157 5.59 -9.30 3.63
N MET A 158 4.81 -8.86 2.66
CA MET A 158 4.01 -9.66 1.75
C MET A 158 4.20 -9.10 0.34
N CYS A 159 4.63 -9.93 -0.61
CA CYS A 159 4.86 -9.53 -2.01
C CYS A 159 4.25 -10.55 -2.97
N PHE A 160 3.52 -10.08 -3.98
CA PHE A 160 2.80 -10.92 -4.95
C PHE A 160 2.58 -10.16 -6.25
N GLY A 161 2.37 -10.89 -7.34
CA GLY A 161 1.99 -10.30 -8.62
C GLY A 161 0.54 -9.82 -8.60
N ILE A 162 0.31 -8.53 -8.90
CA ILE A 162 -1.05 -7.95 -8.90
C ILE A 162 -1.97 -8.72 -9.84
N ARG A 163 -1.52 -9.09 -11.05
CA ARG A 163 -2.34 -9.85 -12.01
C ARG A 163 -2.70 -11.24 -11.53
N ASP A 164 -1.80 -11.90 -10.82
CA ASP A 164 -2.06 -13.26 -10.31
C ASP A 164 -3.15 -13.22 -9.23
N VAL A 165 -3.12 -12.20 -8.37
CA VAL A 165 -4.09 -12.03 -7.29
C VAL A 165 -5.40 -11.40 -7.79
N VAL A 166 -5.35 -10.37 -8.63
CA VAL A 166 -6.54 -9.76 -9.25
C VAL A 166 -7.21 -10.73 -10.24
N GLY A 167 -6.46 -11.64 -10.85
CA GLY A 167 -7.00 -12.72 -11.68
C GLY A 167 -7.94 -13.65 -10.88
N LEU A 168 -7.60 -13.95 -9.62
CA LEU A 168 -8.51 -14.66 -8.71
C LEU A 168 -9.79 -13.85 -8.45
N TYR A 169 -9.63 -12.52 -8.34
CA TYR A 169 -10.75 -11.58 -8.21
C TYR A 169 -11.75 -11.72 -9.36
N ARG A 170 -11.23 -11.68 -10.59
CA ARG A 170 -12.02 -11.87 -11.81
C ARG A 170 -12.70 -13.23 -11.82
N GLN A 171 -11.95 -14.30 -11.56
CA GLN A 171 -12.48 -15.65 -11.56
C GLN A 171 -13.64 -15.79 -10.55
N ALA A 172 -13.46 -15.31 -9.32
CA ALA A 172 -14.49 -15.40 -8.29
C ALA A 172 -15.76 -14.63 -8.66
N LEU A 173 -15.62 -13.43 -9.25
CA LEU A 173 -16.75 -12.66 -9.76
C LEU A 173 -17.47 -13.34 -10.93
N GLU A 174 -16.76 -14.09 -11.77
CA GLU A 174 -17.34 -14.84 -12.89
C GLU A 174 -18.03 -16.13 -12.44
N THR A 175 -17.54 -16.79 -11.38
CA THR A 175 -18.02 -18.12 -10.96
C THR A 175 -19.04 -18.10 -9.83
N ASP A 176 -18.86 -17.27 -8.80
CA ASP A 176 -19.77 -17.16 -7.66
C ASP A 176 -19.72 -15.75 -7.03
N PRO A 177 -20.28 -14.74 -7.71
CA PRO A 177 -20.28 -13.38 -7.20
C PRO A 177 -20.95 -13.25 -5.82
N PRO A 178 -22.13 -13.84 -5.51
CA PRO A 178 -22.73 -13.76 -4.18
C PRO A 178 -21.85 -14.39 -3.09
N GLY A 179 -21.27 -15.56 -3.34
CA GLY A 179 -20.39 -16.24 -2.39
C GLY A 179 -19.11 -15.46 -2.09
N LEU A 180 -18.59 -14.69 -3.06
CA LEU A 180 -17.45 -13.78 -2.85
C LEU A 180 -17.73 -12.72 -1.78
N TYR A 181 -19.00 -12.32 -1.63
CA TYR A 181 -19.48 -11.39 -0.60
C TYR A 181 -20.06 -12.10 0.63
N GLY A 182 -19.91 -13.43 0.73
CA GLY A 182 -20.43 -14.23 1.85
C GLY A 182 -21.96 -14.35 1.87
N LEU A 183 -22.62 -14.06 0.75
CA LEU A 183 -24.06 -14.20 0.57
C LEU A 183 -24.35 -15.61 0.04
N ARG A 184 -25.34 -16.28 0.66
CA ARG A 184 -25.84 -17.59 0.22
C ARG A 184 -27.25 -17.44 -0.35
#